data_AF-A0A1E7WME0-F1
#
_entry.id   AF-A0A1E7WME0-F1
#
_cell.length_a   1.000
_cell.length_b   1.000
_cell.length_c   1.000
_cell.angle_alpha   90.00
_cell.angle_beta   90.00
_cell.angle_gamma   90.00
#
_symmetry.space_group_name_H-M   'P 1'
#
loop_
_entity.id
_entity.type
_entity.pdbx_description
1 polymer ?
#
loop_
_entity_poly.entity_id
_entity_poly.type
_entity_poly.pdbx_seq_one_letter_code
_entity_poly.pdbx_strand_id
1 'polypeptide(L)'
;MQHHCGAGLFFECALPDLDALRPLLNRTVQTLSYAGVTRAELRALVAAAPLAGIDRMVPFGHALDFSPVWDGYDLPRVFMREISIG
;
A
#
# COMPACT_ATOMS: atom_id res chain seq x y z
N MET A 1 -1.11 0.53 -19.86
CA MET A 1 0.34 0.68 -19.69
C MET A 1 0.95 -0.71 -19.91
N GLN A 2 1.79 -0.89 -20.92
CA GLN A 2 2.39 -2.20 -21.24
C GLN A 2 3.36 -2.57 -20.11
N HIS A 3 3.17 -3.75 -19.51
CA HIS A 3 3.92 -4.18 -18.33
C HIS A 3 5.31 -4.70 -18.74
N HIS A 4 6.34 -3.95 -18.37
CA HIS A 4 7.74 -4.35 -18.41
C HIS A 4 8.03 -5.32 -17.25
N CYS A 5 8.91 -6.31 -17.45
CA CYS A 5 9.12 -7.42 -16.51
C CYS A 5 9.83 -7.07 -15.18
N GLY A 6 10.00 -5.79 -14.84
CA GLY A 6 10.67 -5.34 -13.61
C GLY A 6 12.14 -5.80 -13.54
N ALA A 7 13.07 -4.94 -13.97
CA ALA A 7 14.50 -5.24 -14.02
C ALA A 7 15.34 -4.07 -13.49
N GLY A 8 15.01 -3.54 -12.30
CA GLY A 8 15.70 -2.38 -11.73
C GLY A 8 15.34 -1.03 -12.38
N LEU A 9 14.26 -0.97 -13.15
CA LEU A 9 13.73 0.25 -13.73
C LEU A 9 12.68 0.87 -12.81
N PHE A 10 12.79 2.18 -12.57
CA PHE A 10 11.83 2.96 -11.81
C PHE A 10 11.26 4.08 -12.69
N PHE A 11 9.96 4.33 -12.54
CA PHE A 11 9.31 5.50 -13.12
C PHE A 11 9.21 6.57 -12.04
N GLU A 12 9.77 7.73 -12.34
CA GLU A 12 9.74 8.89 -11.46
C GLU A 12 8.91 10.00 -12.10
N CYS A 13 8.10 10.67 -11.30
CA CYS A 13 7.39 11.87 -11.70
C CYS A 13 7.28 12.82 -10.52
N ALA A 14 7.27 14.11 -10.81
CA ALA A 14 6.99 15.12 -9.80
C ALA A 14 5.48 15.33 -9.71
N LEU A 15 4.95 15.25 -8.49
CA LEU A 15 3.55 15.56 -8.19
C LEU A 15 3.48 16.92 -7.47
N PRO A 16 2.51 17.77 -7.80
CA PRO A 16 2.35 19.07 -7.14
C PRO A 16 1.95 18.93 -5.66
N ASP A 17 1.24 17.86 -5.34
CA ASP A 17 0.76 17.53 -4.00
C ASP A 17 0.45 16.03 -3.89
N LEU A 18 0.05 15.60 -2.69
CA LEU A 18 -0.26 14.20 -2.40
C LEU A 18 -1.59 13.75 -3.02
N ASP A 19 -2.54 14.65 -3.28
CA ASP A 19 -3.83 14.32 -3.91
C ASP A 19 -3.68 13.99 -5.40
N ALA A 20 -2.68 14.55 -6.07
CA ALA A 20 -2.32 14.22 -7.45
C ALA A 20 -1.88 12.76 -7.65
N LEU A 21 -1.63 12.01 -6.56
CA LEU A 21 -1.38 10.58 -6.60
C LEU A 21 -2.62 9.78 -7.03
N ARG A 22 -3.83 10.21 -6.62
CA ARG A 22 -5.09 9.46 -6.78
C ARG A 22 -5.33 8.92 -8.20
N PRO A 23 -5.23 9.72 -9.28
CA PRO A 23 -5.47 9.22 -10.63
C PRO A 23 -4.43 8.21 -11.12
N LEU A 24 -3.27 8.11 -10.47
CA LEU A 24 -2.22 7.14 -10.80
C LEU A 24 -2.46 5.78 -10.14
N LEU A 25 -3.28 5.75 -9.09
CA LEU A 25 -3.56 4.54 -8.33
C LEU A 25 -4.55 3.65 -9.05
N ASN A 26 -4.28 2.35 -9.00
CA ASN A 26 -5.19 1.33 -9.46
C ASN A 26 -4.94 0.05 -8.64
N ARG A 27 -5.75 -0.98 -8.88
CA ARG A 27 -5.70 -2.24 -8.12
C ARG A 27 -4.35 -2.99 -8.13
N THR A 28 -3.41 -2.64 -9.01
CA THR A 28 -2.07 -3.25 -9.02
C THR A 28 -1.08 -2.54 -8.09
N VAL A 29 -1.46 -1.43 -7.46
CA VAL A 29 -0.60 -0.64 -6.56
C VAL A 29 -0.98 -0.93 -5.12
N GLN A 30 -0.38 -1.97 -4.53
CA GLN A 30 -0.73 -2.44 -3.18
C GLN A 30 0.01 -1.71 -2.05
N THR A 31 1.26 -1.28 -2.31
CA THR A 31 2.13 -0.70 -1.28
C THR A 31 2.60 0.69 -1.68
N LEU A 32 2.37 1.66 -0.80
CA LEU A 32 2.97 2.98 -0.86
C LEU A 32 4.11 3.09 0.16
N SER A 33 5.33 3.26 -0.32
CA SER A 33 6.47 3.60 0.52
C SER A 33 6.64 5.12 0.58
N TYR A 34 6.84 5.69 1.76
CA TYR A 34 6.98 7.14 1.93
C TYR A 34 8.27 7.54 2.65
N ALA A 35 8.78 8.73 2.31
CA ALA A 35 9.87 9.41 2.98
C ALA A 35 9.57 10.91 2.98
N GLY A 36 9.88 11.62 4.08
CA GLY A 36 9.63 13.06 4.19
C GLY A 36 8.15 13.47 4.31
N VAL A 37 7.22 12.50 4.41
CA VAL A 37 5.78 12.72 4.61
C VAL A 37 5.39 12.25 6.00
N THR A 38 4.55 13.04 6.68
CA THR A 38 4.04 12.72 8.01
C THR A 38 2.85 11.76 7.95
N ARG A 39 2.64 11.02 9.04
CA ARG A 39 1.46 10.16 9.18
C ARG A 39 0.15 10.94 9.18
N ALA A 40 0.17 12.22 9.59
CA ALA A 40 -1.01 13.07 9.58
C ALA A 40 -1.44 13.41 8.14
N GLU A 41 -0.49 13.72 7.26
CA GLU A 41 -0.75 13.97 5.83
C GLU A 41 -1.29 12.73 5.12
N LEU A 42 -0.71 11.55 5.38
CA LEU A 42 -1.22 10.29 4.84
C LEU A 42 -2.64 9.98 5.33
N ARG A 43 -2.94 10.26 6.61
CA ARG A 43 -4.30 10.10 7.15
C ARG A 43 -5.28 11.06 6.47
N ALA A 44 -4.88 12.30 6.24
CA ALA A 44 -5.70 13.28 5.52
C ALA A 44 -6.00 12.82 4.08
N LEU A 45 -5.00 12.29 3.36
CA LEU A 45 -5.17 11.71 2.03
C LEU A 45 -6.23 10.60 2.04
N VAL A 46 -6.10 9.63 2.95
CA VAL A 46 -7.04 8.49 3.03
C VAL A 46 -8.45 8.96 3.43
N ALA A 47 -8.54 9.92 4.35
CA ALA A 47 -9.82 10.42 4.85
C ALA A 47 -10.59 11.27 3.82
N ALA A 48 -9.89 11.96 2.92
CA ALA A 48 -10.53 12.85 1.95
C ALA A 48 -11.31 12.09 0.85
N ALA A 49 -10.84 10.91 0.41
CA ALA A 49 -11.56 10.03 -0.50
C ALA A 49 -10.90 8.63 -0.57
N PRO A 50 -11.65 7.58 -0.94
CA PRO A 50 -11.10 6.23 -1.13
C PRO A 50 -9.90 6.21 -2.08
N LEU A 51 -8.90 5.38 -1.76
CA LEU A 51 -7.74 5.13 -2.61
C LEU A 51 -7.90 3.77 -3.29
N ALA A 52 -7.55 3.69 -4.57
CA ALA A 52 -7.57 2.44 -5.30
C ALA A 52 -6.33 1.61 -4.98
N GLY A 53 -6.52 0.34 -4.64
CA GLY A 53 -5.45 -0.67 -4.56
C GLY A 53 -4.53 -0.61 -3.34
N ILE A 54 -4.28 0.56 -2.74
CA ILE A 54 -3.34 0.68 -1.61
C ILE A 54 -3.87 -0.06 -0.39
N ASP A 55 -3.20 -1.16 -0.03
CA ASP A 55 -3.45 -1.94 1.18
C ASP A 55 -2.56 -1.46 2.34
N ARG A 56 -1.37 -0.94 2.03
CA ARG A 56 -0.38 -0.50 3.04
C ARG A 56 0.37 0.77 2.66
N MET A 57 0.57 1.62 3.65
CA MET A 57 1.44 2.80 3.60
C MET A 57 2.55 2.63 4.64
N VAL A 58 3.80 2.52 4.21
CA VAL A 58 4.95 2.19 5.07
C VAL A 58 6.12 3.14 4.84
N PRO A 59 6.99 3.38 5.83
CA PRO A 59 8.21 4.14 5.59
C PRO A 59 9.10 3.43 4.56
N PHE A 60 9.93 4.21 3.86
CA PHE A 60 10.90 3.66 2.91
C PHE A 60 11.79 2.59 3.56
N GLY A 61 12.05 1.50 2.85
CA GLY A 61 12.79 0.33 3.36
C GLY A 61 11.93 -0.75 4.02
N HIS A 62 10.65 -0.49 4.31
CA HIS A 62 9.76 -1.42 5.02
C HIS A 62 8.68 -2.06 4.12
N ALA A 63 8.78 -1.93 2.79
CA ALA A 63 7.79 -2.45 1.85
C ALA A 63 7.55 -3.97 2.01
N LEU A 64 8.62 -4.71 2.29
CA LEU A 64 8.62 -6.16 2.42
C LEU A 64 8.54 -6.65 3.88
N ASP A 65 8.36 -5.74 4.84
CA ASP A 65 8.17 -6.11 6.24
C ASP A 65 6.88 -6.91 6.39
N PHE A 66 7.03 -8.16 6.79
CA PHE A 66 5.94 -9.11 6.96
C PHE A 66 4.94 -8.63 8.03
N SER A 67 3.67 -8.94 7.81
CA SER A 67 2.56 -8.61 8.73
C SER A 67 1.57 -9.78 8.80
N PRO A 68 0.97 -10.06 9.97
CA PRO A 68 -0.10 -11.05 10.09
C PRO A 68 -1.29 -10.78 9.17
N VAL A 69 -1.52 -9.50 8.85
CA VAL A 69 -2.43 -9.09 7.78
C VAL A 69 -1.63 -8.75 6.53
N TRP A 70 -1.85 -9.47 5.43
CA TRP A 70 -1.12 -9.33 4.16
C TRP A 70 -2.06 -9.44 2.97
N ASP A 71 -1.92 -8.55 1.98
CA ASP A 71 -2.80 -8.47 0.80
C ASP A 71 -4.30 -8.50 1.12
N GLY A 72 -4.70 -7.89 2.25
CA GLY A 72 -6.08 -7.85 2.72
C GLY A 72 -6.56 -9.10 3.47
N TYR A 73 -5.71 -10.12 3.68
CA TYR A 73 -6.04 -11.35 4.40
C TYR A 73 -5.42 -11.38 5.79
N ASP A 74 -6.21 -11.79 6.80
CA ASP A 74 -5.70 -12.23 8.10
C ASP A 74 -5.08 -13.63 7.93
N LEU A 75 -3.76 -13.67 7.78
CA LEU A 75 -3.02 -14.89 7.45
C LEU A 75 -3.15 -15.96 8.55
N PRO A 76 -3.06 -15.64 9.86
CA PRO A 76 -3.40 -16.61 10.91
C PRO A 76 -4.77 -17.23 10.71
N ARG A 77 -5.81 -16.43 10.44
CA ARG A 77 -7.17 -16.94 10.24
C ARG A 77 -7.28 -17.85 9.01
N VAL A 78 -6.52 -17.58 7.96
CA VAL A 78 -6.60 -18.33 6.69
C VAL A 78 -5.73 -19.60 6.70
N PHE A 79 -4.58 -19.58 7.38
CA PHE A 79 -3.59 -20.66 7.33
C PHE A 79 -3.48 -21.50 8.59
N MET A 80 -4.12 -21.10 9.69
CA MET A 80 -4.10 -21.86 10.95
C MET A 80 -5.46 -22.51 11.21
N ARG A 81 -5.46 -23.54 12.05
CA ARG A 81 -6.68 -24.17 12.56
C ARG A 81 -7.15 -23.45 13.82
N GLU A 82 -8.34 -22.88 13.78
CA GLU A 82 -9.01 -22.34 14.97
C GLU A 82 -9.84 -23.44 15.68
N ILE A 83 -9.75 -23.53 17.01
CA ILE A 83 -10.59 -24.40 17.83
C ILE A 83 -11.26 -23.51 18.89
N SER A 84 -12.59 -23.46 18.89
CA SER A 84 -13.38 -22.72 19.88
C SER A 84 -14.24 -23.66 20.71
N ILE A 85 -14.41 -23.33 22.00
CA ILE A 85 -15.34 -23.99 22.92
C ILE A 85 -16.35 -22.93 23.34
N GLY A 86 -17.63 -23.25 23.21
CA GLY A 86 -18.75 -22.38 23.62
C GLY A 86 -19.10 -22.51 25.09
#